data_AF-A0A7Z2V3A7-F1
#
_entry.id   AF-A0A7Z2V3A7-F1
#
_cell.length_a   1.000
_cell.length_b   1.000
_cell.length_c   1.000
_cell.angle_alpha   90.00
_cell.angle_beta   90.00
_cell.angle_gamma   90.00
#
_symmetry.space_group_name_H-M   'P 1'
#
loop_
_entity.id
_entity.type
_entity.pdbx_description
1 polymer ?
#
loop_
_entity_poly.entity_id
_entity_poly.type
_entity_poly.pdbx_seq_one_letter_code
_entity_poly.pdbx_strand_id
1 'polypeptide(L)' 'MNWADDAQEFDPLLRGAVSLPPVIGEGCLARFDPDSLNEESGTDFSAAAGLRSMTSEPD' A
#
# COMPACT_ATOMS: atom_id res chain seq x y z
N MET A 1 -0.73 22.84 18.99
CA MET A 1 -0.07 21.89 18.07
C MET A 1 -0.79 20.55 18.21
N ASN A 2 -1.74 20.26 17.31
CA ASN A 2 -2.54 19.03 17.35
C ASN A 2 -2.08 18.11 16.22
N TRP A 3 -1.20 17.15 16.56
CA TRP A 3 -0.71 16.10 15.66
C TRP A 3 -1.87 15.35 14.95
N ALA A 4 -3.00 15.20 15.61
CA ALA A 4 -4.16 14.47 15.09
C ALA A 4 -4.91 15.19 13.94
N ASP A 5 -4.67 16.50 13.75
CA ASP A 5 -5.29 17.28 12.68
C ASP A 5 -4.55 17.07 11.34
N ASP A 6 -3.21 17.06 11.38
CA ASP A 6 -2.32 16.80 10.23
C ASP A 6 -2.49 15.38 9.65
N ALA A 7 -2.81 14.40 10.48
CA ALA A 7 -3.00 13.00 10.04
C ALA A 7 -4.30 12.78 9.25
N GLN A 8 -5.24 13.73 9.28
CA GLN A 8 -6.53 13.62 8.57
C GLN A 8 -6.47 14.11 7.13
N GLU A 9 -5.49 14.97 6.77
CA GLU A 9 -5.34 15.46 5.39
C GLU A 9 -4.76 14.37 4.48
N PHE A 10 -4.09 13.36 5.05
CA PHE A 10 -3.51 12.29 4.26
C PHE A 10 -3.38 10.95 4.99
N ASP A 11 -4.42 10.10 4.96
CA ASP A 11 -4.31 8.71 5.44
C ASP A 11 -3.54 7.85 4.42
N PRO A 12 -2.28 7.44 4.74
CA PRO A 12 -1.47 6.65 3.82
C PRO A 12 -2.04 5.25 3.59
N LEU A 13 -2.83 4.71 4.54
CA LEU A 13 -3.50 3.43 4.36
C LEU A 13 -4.58 3.54 3.29
N LEU A 14 -5.29 4.67 3.21
CA LEU A 14 -6.29 4.91 2.16
C LEU A 14 -5.65 5.13 0.79
N ARG A 15 -4.47 5.78 0.69
CA ARG A 15 -3.78 5.96 -0.60
C ARG A 15 -3.04 4.70 -1.08
N GLY A 16 -2.69 3.80 -0.16
CA GLY A 16 -1.99 2.54 -0.45
C GLY A 16 -2.89 1.33 -0.60
N ALA A 17 -4.13 1.38 -0.09
CA ALA A 17 -5.05 0.25 -0.14
C ALA A 17 -5.82 0.24 -1.46
N VAL A 18 -5.20 -0.40 -2.45
CA VAL A 18 -5.93 -1.07 -3.51
C VAL A 18 -6.95 -2.05 -2.89
N SER A 19 -8.12 -2.21 -3.51
CA SER A 19 -9.11 -3.20 -3.05
C SER A 19 -8.46 -4.58 -3.00
N LEU A 20 -8.45 -5.20 -1.81
CA LEU A 20 -7.79 -6.48 -1.62
C LEU A 20 -8.56 -7.59 -2.36
N PRO A 21 -7.85 -8.50 -3.07
CA PRO A 21 -8.47 -9.68 -3.64
C PRO A 21 -9.15 -10.54 -2.55
N PRO A 22 -10.12 -11.39 -2.92
CA PRO A 22 -10.71 -12.36 -2.00
C PRO A 22 -9.64 -13.24 -1.33
N VAL A 23 -9.87 -13.61 -0.07
CA VAL A 23 -9.03 -14.57 0.65
C VAL A 23 -9.67 -15.96 0.59
N ILE A 24 -8.88 -16.97 0.25
CA ILE A 24 -9.25 -18.38 0.18
C ILE A 24 -8.44 -19.22 1.18
N GLY A 25 -9.00 -20.35 1.61
CA GLY A 25 -8.42 -21.21 2.66
C GLY A 25 -8.67 -20.68 4.07
N GLU A 26 -8.35 -21.48 5.10
CA GLU A 26 -8.53 -21.11 6.50
C GLU A 26 -7.24 -21.17 7.33
N GLY A 27 -7.22 -20.43 8.45
CA GLY A 27 -6.13 -20.44 9.42
C GLY A 27 -4.77 -20.14 8.79
N CYS A 28 -3.79 -21.03 9.00
CA CYS A 28 -2.44 -20.87 8.47
C CYS A 28 -2.34 -21.04 6.94
N LEU A 29 -3.40 -21.50 6.26
CA LEU A 29 -3.44 -21.67 4.81
C LEU A 29 -4.20 -20.54 4.11
N ALA A 30 -4.70 -19.55 4.86
CA ALA A 30 -5.37 -18.39 4.29
C ALA A 30 -4.42 -17.62 3.36
N ARG A 31 -4.87 -17.34 2.13
CA ARG A 31 -4.11 -16.61 1.10
C ARG A 31 -5.04 -15.85 0.16
N PHE A 32 -4.52 -14.84 -0.53
CA PHE A 32 -5.26 -14.18 -1.61
C PHE A 32 -5.52 -15.13 -2.78
N ASP A 33 -6.70 -15.03 -3.37
CA ASP A 33 -7.11 -15.78 -4.56
C ASP A 33 -6.30 -15.31 -5.78
N PRO A 34 -5.44 -16.17 -6.35
CA PRO A 34 -4.57 -15.77 -7.46
C PRO A 34 -5.35 -15.53 -8.76
N ASP A 35 -6.49 -16.18 -8.94
CA ASP A 35 -7.33 -16.04 -10.14
C ASP A 35 -8.11 -14.71 -10.13
N SER A 36 -8.23 -14.07 -8.96
CA SER A 36 -8.88 -12.77 -8.77
C SER A 36 -7.90 -11.60 -8.88
N LEU A 37 -6.60 -11.85 -9.08
CA LEU A 37 -5.60 -10.80 -9.27
C LEU A 37 -5.76 -10.15 -10.65
N ASN A 38 -5.83 -8.82 -10.68
CA ASN A 38 -5.94 -8.03 -11.90
C ASN A 38 -4.98 -6.82 -11.88
N GLU A 39 -4.94 -6.05 -12.96
CA GLU A 39 -4.07 -4.88 -13.10
C GLU A 39 -4.37 -3.78 -12.07
N GLU A 40 -5.61 -3.70 -11.60
CA GLU A 40 -6.03 -2.76 -10.57
C GLU A 40 -5.64 -3.22 -9.16
N SER A 41 -5.26 -4.51 -8.97
CA SER A 41 -4.89 -5.12 -7.68
C SER A 41 -3.50 -4.69 -7.18
N GLY A 42 -2.73 -3.95 -7.99
CA GLY A 42 -1.43 -3.39 -7.64
C GLY A 42 -1.44 -1.86 -7.50
N THR A 43 -0.45 -1.31 -6.80
CA THR A 43 -0.24 0.15 -6.70
C THR A 43 0.60 0.64 -7.89
N ASP A 44 0.23 1.79 -8.48
CA ASP A 44 1.14 2.50 -9.39
C ASP A 44 2.30 3.12 -8.59
N PHE A 45 3.50 2.59 -8.81
CA PHE A 45 4.72 3.07 -8.14
C PHE A 45 5.48 4.12 -8.98
N SER A 46 4.90 4.61 -10.07
CA SER A 46 5.55 5.64 -10.91
C SER A 46 5.84 6.92 -10.10
N ALA A 47 4.95 7.29 -9.18
CA ALA A 47 5.15 8.40 -8.24
C ALA A 47 6.27 8.15 -7.20
N ALA A 48 6.68 6.90 -6.97
CA ALA A 48 7.70 6.54 -5.99
C ALA A 48 9.14 6.68 -6.53
N ALA A 49 9.32 6.95 -7.82
CA ALA A 49 10.63 7.03 -8.46
C ALA A 49 11.60 8.06 -7.80
N GLY A 50 11.07 9.16 -7.26
CA GLY A 50 11.85 10.20 -6.58
C GLY A 50 12.22 9.90 -5.12
N LEU A 51 11.62 8.88 -4.50
CA LEU A 51 11.87 8.55 -3.09
C LEU A 51 13.26 7.93 -2.89
N ARG A 52 13.81 7.27 -3.91
CA ARG A 52 15.07 6.52 -3.83
C ARG A 52 16.27 7.41 -3.47
N SER A 53 16.28 8.65 -3.91
CA SER A 53 17.31 9.65 -3.59
C SER A 53 17.17 10.25 -2.19
N MET A 54 15.99 10.20 -1.57
CA MET A 54 15.74 10.79 -0.25
C MET A 54 16.27 9.93 0.90
N THR A 55 16.22 8.61 0.75
CA THR A 55 16.70 7.64 1.77
C THR A 55 18.16 7.23 1.61
N SER A 56 18.89 7.84 0.68
CA SER A 56 20.33 7.65 0.60
C SER A 56 20.99 8.60 1.59
N GLU A 57 21.40 8.12 2.77
CA GLU A 57 22.29 8.90 3.65
C GLU A 57 23.57 9.24 2.87
N PRO A 58 24.00 10.50 2.81
CA PRO A 58 25.31 10.82 2.26
C PRO A 58 26.39 10.29 3.22
N ASP A 59 27.34 9.52 2.70
CA ASP A 59 28.58 9.10 3.39
C ASP A 59 29.41 10.32 3.81
#